data_AF-A0A2C9V403-F1
#
_entry.id   AF-A0A2C9V403-F1
#
_cell.length_a   1.000
_cell.length_b   1.000
_cell.length_c   1.000
_cell.angle_alpha   90.00
_cell.angle_beta   90.00
_cell.angle_gamma   90.00
#
_symmetry.space_group_name_H-M   'P 1'
#
loop_
_entity.id
_entity.type
_entity.pdbx_description
1 polymer ?
#
loop_
_entity_poly.entity_id
_entity_poly.type
_entity_poly.pdbx_seq_one_letter_code
_entity_poly.pdbx_strand_id
1 'polypeptide(L)'
;MLIVEQCDSLEKIFDLEGMNADEGHAGLMPWLQELHAIDLPKLRHIWSKDPQGILSFKNLKLLKFCNCSSLRNILTLPMALELVRLERMEVKRCNMLEQIINKEGEREDEGVWDKRIFPSLQSISLECLPSLTSFYSGSDVLRCLSLKQVDIVDCPKMMNPFPQFQ
;
A
#
# COMPACT_ATOMS: atom_id res chain seq x y z
N MET A 1 -8.82 3.08 14.08
CA MET A 1 -9.32 3.15 12.69
C MET A 1 -9.28 4.61 12.26
N LEU A 2 -8.86 4.89 11.02
CA LEU A 2 -8.92 6.20 10.38
C LEU A 2 -9.73 6.07 9.09
N ILE A 3 -10.71 6.94 8.91
CA ILE A 3 -11.52 7.05 7.69
C ILE A 3 -11.32 8.45 7.14
N VAL A 4 -10.91 8.55 5.89
CA VAL A 4 -10.77 9.79 5.14
C VAL A 4 -11.68 9.70 3.94
N GLU A 5 -12.71 10.54 3.91
CA GLU A 5 -13.74 10.50 2.89
C GLU A 5 -14.06 11.87 2.28
N GLN A 6 -14.43 11.89 1.00
CA GLN A 6 -14.99 13.07 0.31
C GLN A 6 -14.07 14.31 0.32
N CYS A 7 -12.76 14.12 0.19
CA CYS A 7 -11.79 15.21 0.15
C CYS A 7 -11.25 15.43 -1.28
N ASP A 8 -11.83 16.41 -1.99
CA ASP A 8 -11.51 16.68 -3.40
C ASP A 8 -10.12 17.28 -3.66
N SER A 9 -9.49 17.82 -2.62
CA SER A 9 -8.18 18.49 -2.72
C SER A 9 -7.04 17.75 -2.03
N LEU A 10 -7.32 16.64 -1.33
CA LEU A 10 -6.31 15.95 -0.54
C LEU A 10 -5.38 15.13 -1.45
N GLU A 11 -4.08 15.46 -1.44
CA GLU A 11 -3.07 14.75 -2.23
C GLU A 11 -2.31 13.69 -1.42
N LYS A 12 -2.21 13.86 -0.09
CA LYS A 12 -1.56 12.94 0.86
C LYS A 12 -2.41 12.78 2.12
N ILE A 13 -2.47 11.57 2.71
CA ILE A 13 -3.18 11.36 3.99
C ILE A 13 -2.31 11.80 5.17
N PHE A 14 -1.06 11.38 5.17
CA PHE A 14 -0.06 11.80 6.14
C PHE A 14 1.00 12.62 5.42
N ASP A 15 1.05 13.90 5.74
CA ASP A 15 2.11 14.80 5.25
C ASP A 15 3.19 14.92 6.33
N LEU A 16 4.38 14.42 6.01
CA LEU A 16 5.53 14.41 6.91
C LEU A 16 6.54 15.53 6.58
N GLU A 17 6.23 16.39 5.61
CA GLU A 17 7.09 17.50 5.25
C GLU A 17 7.23 18.49 6.43
N GLY A 18 8.46 18.76 6.85
CA GLY A 18 8.76 19.71 7.93
C GLY A 18 8.81 19.13 9.35
N MET A 19 8.65 17.82 9.54
CA MET A 19 8.88 17.18 10.84
C MET A 19 10.38 16.99 11.12
N ASN A 20 10.90 17.59 12.21
CA ASN A 20 12.28 17.43 12.67
C ASN A 20 12.38 16.29 13.71
N ALA A 21 13.42 15.47 13.60
CA ALA A 21 13.68 14.28 14.42
C ALA A 21 14.05 14.57 15.90
N ASP A 22 14.34 15.82 16.23
CA ASP A 22 14.95 16.19 17.53
C ASP A 22 13.94 16.23 18.68
N GLU A 23 12.64 16.23 18.39
CA GLU A 23 11.60 16.07 19.40
C GLU A 23 11.17 14.61 19.37
N GLY A 24 11.45 13.83 20.43
CA GLY A 24 11.32 12.37 20.55
C GLY A 24 9.95 11.74 20.22
N HIS A 25 9.45 11.95 19.01
CA HIS A 25 8.18 11.51 18.45
C HIS A 25 8.36 10.29 17.54
N ALA A 26 9.23 9.35 17.92
CA ALA A 26 9.33 8.08 17.22
C ALA A 26 8.04 7.28 17.42
N GLY A 27 7.36 6.89 16.34
CA GLY A 27 6.13 6.11 16.39
C GLY A 27 4.86 6.95 16.58
N LEU A 28 4.65 7.95 15.73
CA LEU A 28 3.32 8.48 15.48
C LEU A 28 2.50 7.37 14.80
N MET A 29 1.39 6.98 15.43
CA MET A 29 0.38 6.02 14.92
C MET A 29 0.55 4.49 15.14
N PRO A 30 1.17 3.96 16.22
CA PRO A 30 1.16 2.52 16.49
C PRO A 30 -0.26 1.97 16.74
N TRP A 31 -1.25 2.84 16.95
CA TRP A 31 -2.62 2.45 17.24
C TRP A 31 -3.45 2.20 15.97
N LEU A 32 -2.97 2.61 14.81
CA LEU A 32 -3.77 2.54 13.59
C LEU A 32 -3.88 1.10 13.09
N GLN A 33 -5.07 0.52 13.25
CA GLN A 33 -5.37 -0.84 12.78
C GLN A 33 -6.06 -0.87 11.41
N GLU A 34 -6.75 0.20 11.04
CA GLU A 34 -7.53 0.22 9.80
C GLU A 34 -7.45 1.62 9.19
N LEU A 35 -7.24 1.68 7.89
CA LEU A 35 -7.22 2.91 7.11
C LEU A 35 -8.17 2.77 5.91
N HIS A 36 -9.17 3.63 5.87
CA HIS A 36 -10.12 3.73 4.76
C HIS A 36 -9.95 5.08 4.05
N ALA A 37 -9.72 5.02 2.74
CA ALA A 37 -9.59 6.15 1.84
C ALA A 37 -10.71 6.07 0.78
N ILE A 38 -11.69 6.96 0.86
CA ILE A 38 -12.93 6.86 0.08
C ILE A 38 -13.21 8.18 -0.63
N ASP A 39 -13.46 8.14 -1.94
CA ASP A 39 -13.81 9.34 -2.73
C ASP A 39 -12.76 10.46 -2.59
N LEU A 40 -11.50 10.12 -2.88
CA LEU A 40 -10.35 11.03 -2.81
C LEU A 40 -9.74 11.21 -4.21
N PRO A 41 -10.37 12.02 -5.08
CA PRO A 41 -10.03 12.06 -6.50
C PRO A 41 -8.61 12.56 -6.79
N LYS A 42 -8.02 13.36 -5.89
CA LYS A 42 -6.64 13.88 -6.02
C LYS A 42 -5.60 13.16 -5.18
N LEU A 43 -5.96 12.10 -4.44
CA LEU A 43 -5.02 11.37 -3.60
C LEU A 43 -3.92 10.73 -4.47
N ARG A 44 -2.66 11.00 -4.15
CA ARG A 44 -1.48 10.49 -4.87
C ARG A 44 -0.65 9.54 -4.02
N HIS A 45 -0.55 9.79 -2.72
CA HIS A 45 0.24 8.98 -1.79
C HIS A 45 -0.48 8.86 -0.45
N ILE A 46 -0.32 7.74 0.24
CA ILE A 46 -0.83 7.64 1.62
C ILE A 46 0.08 8.43 2.57
N TRP A 47 1.38 8.15 2.51
CA TRP A 47 2.44 8.89 3.18
C TRP A 47 3.68 8.93 2.28
N SER A 48 4.56 9.92 2.46
CA SER A 48 5.86 9.99 1.75
C SER A 48 6.90 9.08 2.42
N LYS A 49 8.13 9.02 1.88
CA LYS A 49 9.26 8.38 2.56
C LYS A 49 9.26 8.79 4.04
N ASP A 50 9.37 7.81 4.92
CA ASP A 50 9.59 8.01 6.34
C ASP A 50 11.05 7.65 6.68
N PRO A 51 12.03 8.47 6.25
CA PRO A 51 13.45 8.14 6.41
C PRO A 51 13.89 8.06 7.88
N GLN A 52 13.07 8.57 8.80
CA GLN A 52 13.36 8.68 10.22
C GLN A 52 12.56 7.68 11.07
N GLY A 53 11.66 6.88 10.47
CA GLY A 53 10.82 5.92 11.20
C GLY A 53 9.82 6.59 12.14
N ILE A 54 9.36 7.80 11.81
CA ILE A 54 8.37 8.57 12.57
C ILE A 54 7.04 7.85 12.55
N LEU A 55 6.61 7.32 11.41
CA LEU A 55 5.38 6.55 11.26
C LEU A 55 5.64 5.07 11.54
N SER A 56 4.74 4.44 12.29
CA SER A 56 4.77 3.01 12.51
C SER A 56 3.39 2.41 12.24
N PHE A 57 3.26 1.78 11.07
CA PHE A 57 2.03 1.10 10.66
C PHE A 57 2.06 -0.41 10.93
N LYS A 58 2.93 -0.87 11.83
CA LYS A 58 3.10 -2.29 12.18
C LYS A 58 1.81 -2.95 12.70
N ASN A 59 0.88 -2.16 13.23
CA ASN A 59 -0.41 -2.64 13.74
C ASN A 59 -1.56 -2.53 12.74
N LEU A 60 -1.31 -2.03 11.54
CA LEU A 60 -2.30 -1.92 10.48
C LEU A 60 -2.70 -3.31 9.99
N LYS A 61 -3.99 -3.61 10.07
CA LYS A 61 -4.64 -4.87 9.69
C LYS A 61 -5.46 -4.74 8.41
N LEU A 62 -6.01 -3.56 8.14
CA LEU A 62 -6.86 -3.34 6.97
C LEU A 62 -6.48 -2.07 6.20
N LEU A 63 -6.34 -2.22 4.89
CA LEU A 63 -6.26 -1.12 3.93
C LEU A 63 -7.47 -1.15 3.00
N LYS A 64 -8.20 -0.05 2.92
CA LYS A 64 -9.35 0.11 2.02
C LYS A 64 -9.22 1.36 1.18
N PHE A 65 -9.28 1.21 -0.14
CA PHE A 65 -9.32 2.30 -1.11
C PHE A 65 -10.55 2.17 -1.98
N CYS A 66 -11.36 3.22 -2.05
CA CYS A 66 -12.51 3.28 -2.94
C CYS A 66 -12.50 4.62 -3.67
N ASN A 67 -12.59 4.60 -5.00
CA ASN A 67 -12.73 5.80 -5.82
C ASN A 67 -11.61 6.85 -5.62
N CYS A 68 -10.36 6.40 -5.57
CA CYS A 68 -9.17 7.25 -5.44
C CYS A 68 -8.46 7.36 -6.81
N SER A 69 -9.01 8.18 -7.71
CA SER A 69 -8.68 8.11 -9.14
C SER A 69 -7.31 8.64 -9.54
N SER A 70 -6.60 9.40 -8.69
CA SER A 70 -5.22 9.88 -8.98
C SER A 70 -4.11 8.97 -8.44
N LEU A 71 -4.44 7.92 -7.68
CA LEU A 71 -3.44 6.96 -7.18
C LEU A 71 -2.87 6.16 -8.34
N ARG A 72 -1.53 6.13 -8.47
CA ARG A 72 -0.81 5.25 -9.40
C ARG A 72 -0.29 3.98 -8.73
N ASN A 73 0.03 4.08 -7.45
CA ASN A 73 0.36 2.96 -6.57
C ASN A 73 -0.18 3.21 -5.16
N ILE A 74 -0.38 2.15 -4.37
CA ILE A 74 -0.85 2.27 -2.98
C ILE A 74 0.34 2.39 -2.03
N LEU A 75 1.34 1.54 -2.23
CA LEU A 75 2.52 1.43 -1.36
C LEU A 75 3.80 1.52 -2.18
N THR A 76 4.89 1.89 -1.51
CA THR A 76 6.24 1.55 -1.97
C THR A 76 6.70 0.24 -1.33
N LEU A 77 7.74 -0.40 -1.87
CA LEU A 77 8.25 -1.65 -1.31
C LEU A 77 8.74 -1.50 0.15
N PRO A 78 9.46 -0.43 0.55
CA PRO A 78 9.77 -0.20 1.96
C PRO A 78 8.53 -0.17 2.86
N MET A 79 7.45 0.49 2.43
CA MET A 79 6.19 0.50 3.17
C MET A 79 5.59 -0.92 3.29
N ALA A 80 5.61 -1.68 2.20
CA ALA A 80 5.07 -3.03 2.18
C ALA A 80 5.80 -3.99 3.15
N LEU A 81 7.10 -3.80 3.34
CA LEU A 81 7.93 -4.57 4.27
C LEU A 81 7.58 -4.28 5.75
N GLU A 82 7.07 -3.09 6.06
CA GLU A 82 6.72 -2.69 7.43
C GLU A 82 5.32 -3.16 7.88
N LEU A 83 4.43 -3.44 6.93
CA LEU A 83 3.04 -3.84 7.18
C LEU A 83 2.93 -5.32 7.58
N VAL A 84 3.56 -5.69 8.70
CA VAL A 84 3.70 -7.07 9.17
C VAL A 84 2.41 -7.68 9.72
N ARG A 85 1.43 -6.87 10.13
CA ARG A 85 0.12 -7.32 10.63
C ARG A 85 -1.04 -7.07 9.68
N LEU A 86 -0.77 -6.67 8.44
CA LEU A 86 -1.82 -6.46 7.45
C LEU A 86 -2.51 -7.80 7.17
N GLU A 87 -3.83 -7.86 7.36
CA GLU A 87 -4.67 -9.06 7.23
C GLU A 87 -5.58 -8.98 5.98
N ARG A 88 -6.00 -7.77 5.59
CA ARG A 88 -6.89 -7.54 4.45
C ARG A 88 -6.55 -6.27 3.65
N MET A 89 -6.69 -6.38 2.33
CA MET A 89 -6.61 -5.25 1.41
C MET A 89 -7.83 -5.23 0.48
N GLU A 90 -8.52 -4.08 0.40
CA GLU A 90 -9.67 -3.85 -0.49
C GLU A 90 -9.40 -2.62 -1.36
N VAL A 91 -9.46 -2.77 -2.69
CA VAL A 91 -9.20 -1.68 -3.64
C VAL A 91 -10.27 -1.70 -4.72
N LYS A 92 -11.03 -0.61 -4.82
CA LYS A 92 -12.19 -0.51 -5.70
C LYS A 92 -12.19 0.80 -6.48
N ARG A 93 -12.42 0.74 -7.80
CA ARG A 93 -12.66 1.94 -8.65
C ARG A 93 -11.53 3.00 -8.60
N CYS A 94 -10.27 2.58 -8.46
CA CYS A 94 -9.11 3.48 -8.53
C CYS A 94 -8.56 3.48 -9.97
N ASN A 95 -9.06 4.37 -10.81
CA ASN A 95 -8.93 4.25 -12.27
C ASN A 95 -7.50 4.42 -12.82
N MET A 96 -6.64 5.21 -12.18
CA MET A 96 -5.24 5.39 -12.60
C MET A 96 -4.25 4.45 -11.89
N LEU A 97 -4.75 3.51 -11.07
CA LEU A 97 -3.88 2.60 -10.32
C LEU A 97 -3.21 1.61 -11.29
N GLU A 98 -1.88 1.66 -11.37
CA GLU A 98 -1.09 0.84 -12.29
C GLU A 98 -0.48 -0.38 -11.60
N GLN A 99 -0.04 -0.22 -10.34
CA GLN A 99 0.46 -1.30 -9.48
C GLN A 99 -0.03 -1.14 -8.03
N ILE A 100 -0.03 -2.22 -7.24
CA ILE A 100 -0.30 -2.11 -5.79
C ILE A 100 0.95 -1.57 -5.08
N ILE A 101 2.11 -2.15 -5.40
CA ILE A 101 3.41 -1.81 -4.81
C ILE A 101 4.34 -1.28 -5.91
N ASN A 102 4.94 -0.11 -5.69
CA ASN A 102 6.03 0.41 -6.51
C ASN A 102 7.39 0.07 -5.87
N LYS A 103 8.37 -0.40 -6.66
CA LYS A 103 9.75 -0.67 -6.24
C LYS A 103 10.51 0.57 -5.73
N GLU A 104 10.09 1.78 -6.09
CA GLU A 104 10.75 3.02 -5.66
C GLU A 104 11.06 3.07 -4.15
N GLY A 105 12.27 3.55 -3.82
CA GLY A 105 12.70 3.77 -2.44
C GLY A 105 13.65 2.72 -1.86
N GLU A 106 14.00 1.67 -2.61
CA GLU A 106 15.08 0.75 -2.22
C GLU A 106 16.47 1.34 -2.49
N ARG A 107 17.44 1.04 -1.62
CA ARG A 107 18.86 1.22 -1.94
C ARG A 107 19.27 0.11 -2.91
N GLU A 108 20.06 0.45 -3.93
CA GLU A 108 20.43 -0.41 -5.06
C GLU A 108 21.20 -1.70 -4.65
N ASP A 109 21.65 -1.80 -3.40
CA ASP A 109 22.63 -2.80 -2.96
C ASP A 109 22.08 -3.99 -2.14
N GLU A 110 20.78 -4.07 -1.86
CA GLU A 110 20.23 -5.18 -1.07
C GLU A 110 19.88 -6.38 -1.97
N GLY A 111 20.92 -7.15 -2.32
CA GLY A 111 20.92 -8.32 -3.20
C GLY A 111 20.12 -9.55 -2.75
N VAL A 112 18.89 -9.35 -2.27
CA VAL A 112 17.96 -10.42 -1.92
C VAL A 112 16.84 -10.46 -2.96
N TRP A 113 16.91 -11.45 -3.85
CA TRP A 113 15.96 -11.70 -4.94
C TRP A 113 14.59 -12.24 -4.45
N ASP A 114 14.37 -12.28 -3.14
CA ASP A 114 13.23 -12.94 -2.48
C ASP A 114 12.79 -12.15 -1.23
N LYS A 115 11.82 -11.26 -1.39
CA LYS A 115 11.35 -10.35 -0.33
C LYS A 115 10.02 -10.81 0.23
N ARG A 116 10.01 -11.09 1.53
CA ARG A 116 8.77 -11.44 2.25
C ARG A 116 8.02 -10.16 2.60
N ILE A 117 6.80 -10.05 2.10
CA ILE A 117 5.91 -8.93 2.38
C ILE A 117 4.61 -9.47 2.98
N PHE A 118 3.96 -8.63 3.77
CA PHE A 118 2.65 -8.94 4.36
C PHE A 118 2.51 -10.36 4.95
N PRO A 119 3.34 -10.75 5.92
CA PRO A 119 3.34 -12.10 6.49
C PRO A 119 2.01 -12.51 7.12
N SER A 120 1.10 -11.57 7.40
CA SER A 120 -0.23 -11.85 7.97
C SER A 120 -1.39 -11.70 6.98
N LEU A 121 -1.14 -11.33 5.71
CA LEU A 121 -2.20 -10.96 4.77
C LEU A 121 -2.95 -12.19 4.29
N GLN A 122 -4.25 -12.21 4.53
CA GLN A 122 -5.11 -13.36 4.26
C GLN A 122 -6.01 -13.16 3.05
N SER A 123 -6.41 -11.92 2.77
CA SER A 123 -7.39 -11.60 1.73
C SER A 123 -7.04 -10.33 0.97
N ILE A 124 -7.14 -10.40 -0.35
CA ILE A 124 -7.01 -9.25 -1.26
C ILE A 124 -8.22 -9.22 -2.17
N SER A 125 -8.87 -8.06 -2.26
CA SER A 125 -9.97 -7.80 -3.19
C SER A 125 -9.65 -6.59 -4.05
N LEU A 126 -9.62 -6.81 -5.37
CA LEU A 126 -9.31 -5.82 -6.40
C LEU A 126 -10.48 -5.77 -7.38
N GLU A 127 -11.17 -4.63 -7.45
CA GLU A 127 -12.40 -4.52 -8.23
C GLU A 127 -12.46 -3.22 -9.06
N CYS A 128 -12.83 -3.37 -10.34
CA CYS A 128 -12.97 -2.27 -11.29
C CYS A 128 -11.71 -1.39 -11.37
N LEU A 129 -10.56 -1.99 -11.69
CA LEU A 129 -9.26 -1.31 -11.79
C LEU A 129 -8.74 -1.37 -13.23
N PRO A 130 -9.21 -0.47 -14.12
CA PRO A 130 -8.95 -0.55 -15.57
C PRO A 130 -7.49 -0.33 -15.98
N SER A 131 -6.69 0.29 -15.11
CA SER A 131 -5.26 0.55 -15.38
C SER A 131 -4.31 -0.41 -14.66
N LEU A 132 -4.82 -1.30 -13.79
CA LEU A 132 -3.97 -2.16 -12.99
C LEU A 132 -3.31 -3.22 -13.88
N THR A 133 -1.98 -3.23 -13.91
CA THR A 133 -1.18 -4.11 -14.78
C THR A 133 -0.51 -5.24 -14.02
N SER A 134 -0.01 -4.95 -12.80
CA SER A 134 0.68 -5.91 -11.95
C SER A 134 0.47 -5.61 -10.47
N PHE A 135 0.74 -6.59 -9.61
CA PHE A 135 0.76 -6.34 -8.16
C PHE A 135 1.97 -5.50 -7.73
N TYR A 136 3.14 -5.74 -8.35
CA TYR A 136 4.41 -5.11 -8.03
C TYR A 136 5.11 -4.62 -9.31
N SER A 137 5.76 -3.46 -9.26
CA SER A 137 6.48 -2.89 -10.42
C SER A 137 7.91 -3.40 -10.61
N GLY A 138 8.50 -4.07 -9.61
CA GLY A 138 9.86 -4.59 -9.68
C GLY A 138 9.96 -6.02 -10.23
N SER A 139 11.19 -6.48 -10.41
CA SER A 139 11.53 -7.82 -10.92
C SER A 139 11.80 -8.85 -9.81
N ASP A 140 11.87 -8.41 -8.56
CA ASP A 140 12.14 -9.28 -7.40
C ASP A 140 10.95 -10.22 -7.14
N VAL A 141 11.23 -11.40 -6.61
CA VAL A 141 10.16 -12.30 -6.18
C VAL A 141 9.64 -11.82 -4.83
N LEU A 142 8.37 -11.45 -4.77
CA LEU A 142 7.69 -11.13 -3.52
C LEU A 142 6.98 -12.36 -2.96
N ARG A 143 6.98 -12.57 -1.65
CA ARG A 143 6.25 -13.71 -1.05
C ARG A 143 5.24 -13.25 -0.01
N CYS A 144 3.97 -13.61 -0.23
CA CYS A 144 2.84 -13.42 0.68
C CYS A 144 2.40 -14.78 1.24
N LEU A 145 3.07 -15.27 2.29
CA LEU A 145 2.93 -16.66 2.73
C LEU A 145 1.59 -17.02 3.39
N SER A 146 0.82 -16.03 3.84
CA SER A 146 -0.45 -16.24 4.55
C SER A 146 -1.70 -16.00 3.69
N LEU A 147 -1.51 -15.69 2.40
CA LEU A 147 -2.60 -15.28 1.51
C LEU A 147 -3.47 -16.49 1.16
N LYS A 148 -4.76 -16.41 1.51
CA LYS A 148 -5.74 -17.50 1.32
C LYS A 148 -6.74 -17.19 0.22
N GLN A 149 -7.11 -15.92 0.08
CA GLN A 149 -8.15 -15.48 -0.83
C GLN A 149 -7.70 -14.29 -1.65
N VAL A 150 -7.99 -14.37 -2.94
CA VAL A 150 -7.75 -13.35 -3.94
C VAL A 150 -8.98 -13.25 -4.80
N ASP A 151 -9.60 -12.08 -4.77
CA ASP A 151 -10.74 -11.75 -5.63
C ASP A 151 -10.32 -10.62 -6.58
N ILE A 152 -10.34 -10.89 -7.88
CA ILE A 152 -10.05 -9.91 -8.93
C ILE A 152 -11.25 -9.84 -9.86
N VAL A 153 -11.88 -8.67 -9.90
CA VAL A 153 -13.10 -8.44 -10.68
C VAL A 153 -12.89 -7.18 -11.53
N ASP A 154 -13.21 -7.24 -12.82
CA ASP A 154 -13.12 -6.10 -13.74
C ASP A 154 -11.76 -5.38 -13.74
N CYS A 155 -10.67 -6.14 -13.79
CA CYS A 155 -9.29 -5.65 -13.90
C CYS A 155 -8.66 -6.08 -15.24
N PRO A 156 -9.07 -5.51 -16.39
CA PRO A 156 -8.82 -6.06 -17.72
C PRO A 156 -7.35 -6.09 -18.16
N LYS A 157 -6.48 -5.28 -17.55
CA LYS A 157 -5.04 -5.21 -17.89
C LYS A 157 -4.16 -6.07 -16.99
N MET A 158 -4.71 -6.71 -15.97
CA MET A 158 -3.94 -7.46 -15.00
C MET A 158 -3.51 -8.80 -15.60
N MET A 159 -2.22 -8.92 -15.96
CA MET A 159 -1.69 -10.11 -16.64
C MET A 159 -1.14 -11.17 -15.67
N ASN A 160 -0.65 -10.77 -14.49
CA ASN A 160 -0.10 -11.67 -13.48
C ASN A 160 -0.59 -11.26 -12.09
N PRO A 161 -1.52 -12.03 -11.50
CA PRO A 161 -2.21 -11.54 -10.32
C PRO A 161 -1.34 -11.56 -9.06
N PHE A 162 -0.40 -12.51 -8.91
CA PHE A 162 0.38 -12.66 -7.68
C PHE A 162 1.81 -13.15 -7.90
N PRO A 163 2.74 -12.78 -7.00
CA PRO A 163 4.03 -13.42 -6.90
C PRO A 163 3.86 -14.80 -6.24
N GLN A 164 4.65 -15.78 -6.70
CA GLN A 164 4.31 -17.21 -6.69
C GLN A 164 3.95 -17.76 -5.30
N PHE A 165 2.81 -18.46 -5.23
CA PHE A 165 2.41 -19.28 -4.08
C PHE A 165 3.25 -20.58 -4.09
N GLN A 166 3.87 -20.92 -2.96
CA GLN A 166 4.50 -22.22 -2.75
C GLN A 166 4.09 -22.78 -1.40
#